data_AF-A0A1A8DYP1-F1
#
_entry.id   AF-A0A1A8DYP1-F1
#
_cell.length_a   1.000
_cell.length_b   1.000
_cell.length_c   1.000
_cell.angle_alpha   90.00
_cell.angle_beta   90.00
_cell.angle_gamma   90.00
#
_symmetry.space_group_name_H-M   'P 1'
#
loop_
_entity.id
_entity.type
_entity.pdbx_description
1 polymer ?
#
loop_
_entity_poly.entity_id
_entity_poly.type
_entity_poly.pdbx_seq_one_letter_code
_entity_poly.pdbx_strand_id
1 'polypeptide(L)'
;SAEEVMLLDTTETTSELGWTTYPDTGWDEVSVLDDRGKLIRTFEVCNINQNPRLQDNWLATPFLYRQSAPRMFVTLRFSVRDCASLRSPSPTCRETLTLYYKQADSQRELMRTWAAEPSSGETETREGWVKIDTIAADKSFSKVEPSSPHQYQPNRYSRINVKTRSFAPLTRSGFVLAIVDSGACVSLMGVSIFYRRCSATSLHLASYVATPSGAEPTAL
;
A
#
# COMPACT_ATOMS: atom_id res chain seq x y z
N SER A 1 15.76 -13.81 -17.92
CA SER A 1 15.60 -12.97 -16.72
C SER A 1 14.14 -12.52 -16.66
N ALA A 2 13.52 -12.48 -15.48
CA ALA A 2 12.16 -11.95 -15.35
C ALA A 2 12.21 -10.42 -15.28
N GLU A 3 11.38 -9.74 -16.06
CA GLU A 3 11.23 -8.29 -16.04
C GLU A 3 10.00 -7.88 -15.24
N GLU A 4 10.04 -6.70 -14.62
CA GLU A 4 8.91 -6.09 -13.93
C GLU A 4 8.20 -5.11 -14.86
N VAL A 5 6.89 -5.29 -15.03
CA VAL A 5 6.04 -4.39 -15.81
C VAL A 5 5.21 -3.56 -14.85
N MET A 6 5.58 -2.29 -14.73
CA MET A 6 4.91 -1.31 -13.86
C MET A 6 3.52 -0.96 -14.38
N LEU A 7 2.52 -1.03 -13.50
CA LEU A 7 1.16 -0.55 -13.73
C LEU A 7 0.90 0.78 -13.02
N LEU A 8 1.53 0.99 -11.86
CA LEU A 8 1.43 2.19 -11.06
C LEU A 8 2.76 2.41 -10.34
N ASP A 9 3.28 3.62 -10.34
CA ASP A 9 4.42 4.01 -9.51
C ASP A 9 4.25 5.45 -9.05
N THR A 10 4.11 5.65 -7.73
CA THR A 10 3.96 6.99 -7.14
C THR A 10 5.23 7.51 -6.50
N THR A 11 6.33 6.74 -6.51
CA THR A 11 7.55 7.05 -5.73
C THR A 11 8.25 8.35 -6.14
N GLU A 12 8.00 8.83 -7.35
CA GLU A 12 8.58 10.07 -7.87
C GLU A 12 7.54 11.13 -8.26
N THR A 13 6.26 10.89 -7.96
CA THR A 13 5.17 11.79 -8.35
C THR A 13 5.19 13.07 -7.51
N THR A 14 5.02 14.21 -8.17
CA THR A 14 4.94 15.54 -7.55
C THR A 14 3.55 16.17 -7.66
N SER A 15 2.73 15.69 -8.58
CA SER A 15 1.34 16.14 -8.80
C SER A 15 0.38 15.46 -7.86
N GLU A 16 -0.86 15.95 -7.82
CA GLU A 16 -1.95 15.25 -7.14
C GLU A 16 -2.16 13.85 -7.72
N LEU A 17 -2.37 12.87 -6.84
CA LEU A 17 -2.62 11.47 -7.17
C LEU A 17 -4.12 11.19 -7.28
N GLY A 18 -4.94 11.87 -6.47
CA GLY A 18 -6.41 11.80 -6.58
C GLY A 18 -6.98 10.43 -6.22
N TRP A 19 -6.37 9.76 -5.24
CA TRP A 19 -6.84 8.46 -4.77
C TRP A 19 -8.11 8.61 -3.94
N THR A 20 -8.94 7.57 -3.92
CA THR A 20 -10.20 7.60 -3.18
C THR A 20 -9.95 7.35 -1.70
N THR A 21 -10.45 8.25 -0.85
CA THR A 21 -10.35 8.16 0.60
C THR A 21 -11.72 7.90 1.22
N TYR A 22 -11.76 7.18 2.34
CA TYR A 22 -12.95 7.11 3.18
C TYR A 22 -12.59 6.82 4.65
N PRO A 23 -13.16 7.54 5.63
CA PRO A 23 -13.89 8.79 5.43
C PRO A 23 -12.97 9.86 4.83
N ASP A 24 -13.54 10.98 4.36
CA ASP A 24 -12.75 12.09 3.81
C ASP A 24 -11.78 12.71 4.85
N THR A 25 -11.97 12.41 6.12
CA THR A 25 -11.10 12.83 7.24
C THR A 25 -10.05 11.77 7.63
N GLY A 26 -9.88 10.74 6.80
CA GLY A 26 -8.98 9.63 7.04
C GLY A 26 -7.56 9.95 6.60
N TRP A 27 -7.27 9.68 5.33
CA TRP A 27 -5.97 9.92 4.72
C TRP A 27 -5.91 11.30 4.07
N ASP A 28 -4.85 12.04 4.36
CA ASP A 28 -4.55 13.34 3.76
C ASP A 28 -3.49 13.21 2.67
N GLU A 29 -3.72 13.81 1.51
CA GLU A 29 -2.76 13.85 0.42
C GLU A 29 -1.88 15.11 0.53
N VAL A 30 -0.60 14.93 0.86
CA VAL A 30 0.32 16.02 1.22
C VAL A 30 1.63 15.95 0.44
N SER A 31 2.22 17.11 0.16
CA SER A 31 3.49 17.21 -0.54
C SER A 31 4.63 17.38 0.47
N VAL A 32 5.63 16.51 0.39
CA VAL A 32 6.75 16.42 1.35
C VAL A 32 8.07 16.40 0.57
N LEU A 33 9.16 16.88 1.18
CA LEU A 33 10.50 16.71 0.61
C LEU A 33 11.06 15.34 0.99
N ASP A 34 11.52 14.59 -0.01
CA ASP A 34 12.25 13.35 0.19
C ASP A 34 13.63 13.61 0.82
N ASP A 35 14.37 12.53 1.05
CA ASP A 35 15.74 12.55 1.58
C ASP A 35 16.73 13.34 0.73
N ARG A 36 16.47 13.48 -0.57
CA ARG A 36 17.28 14.22 -1.53
C ARG A 36 16.79 15.66 -1.73
N GLY A 37 15.78 16.09 -0.97
CA GLY A 37 15.18 17.41 -1.11
C GLY A 37 14.29 17.56 -2.35
N LYS A 38 13.91 16.46 -3.00
CA LYS A 38 12.94 16.45 -4.10
C LYS A 38 11.53 16.45 -3.50
N LEU A 39 10.66 17.29 -4.03
CA LEU A 39 9.24 17.26 -3.67
C LEU A 39 8.63 15.94 -4.14
N ILE A 40 7.88 15.28 -3.26
CA ILE A 40 7.11 14.07 -3.55
C ILE A 40 5.70 14.21 -3.00
N ARG A 41 4.74 13.51 -3.61
CA ARG A 41 3.36 13.42 -3.15
C ARG A 41 3.18 12.18 -2.30
N THR A 42 2.62 12.35 -1.11
CA THR A 42 2.49 11.30 -0.08
C THR A 42 1.08 11.28 0.49
N PHE A 43 0.71 10.18 1.14
CA PHE A 43 -0.51 10.08 1.92
C PHE A 43 -0.19 9.91 3.40
N GLU A 44 -0.81 10.70 4.27
CA GLU A 44 -0.58 10.69 5.71
C GLU A 44 -1.87 10.45 6.49
N VAL A 45 -1.77 9.73 7.60
CA VAL A 45 -2.88 9.49 8.54
C VAL A 45 -2.33 9.37 9.96
N CYS A 46 -3.03 9.92 10.95
CA CYS A 46 -2.61 9.83 12.37
C CYS A 46 -3.81 9.89 13.34
N ASN A 47 -4.82 9.06 13.07
CA ASN A 47 -6.09 9.01 13.80
C ASN A 47 -6.04 8.06 15.03
N ILE A 48 -4.99 8.16 15.85
CA ILE A 48 -4.69 7.24 16.98
C ILE A 48 -5.68 7.26 18.15
N ASN A 49 -6.44 8.35 18.32
CA ASN A 49 -7.31 8.58 19.48
C ASN A 49 -8.81 8.53 19.14
N GLN A 50 -9.17 8.07 17.94
CA GLN A 50 -10.56 7.99 17.52
C GLN A 50 -11.27 6.76 18.12
N ASN A 51 -12.60 6.81 18.20
CA ASN A 51 -13.42 5.71 18.71
C ASN A 51 -13.11 4.42 17.93
N PRO A 52 -12.77 3.29 18.60
CA PRO A 52 -12.45 2.02 17.94
C PRO A 52 -13.55 1.50 17.00
N ARG A 53 -14.81 1.94 17.18
CA ARG A 53 -15.93 1.60 16.28
C ARG A 53 -15.92 2.34 14.94
N LEU A 54 -15.03 3.31 14.73
CA LEU A 54 -14.92 4.16 13.53
C LEU A 54 -13.54 4.04 12.85
N GLN A 55 -12.79 2.98 13.15
CA GLN A 55 -11.34 3.01 13.01
C GLN A 55 -10.76 2.88 11.60
N ASP A 56 -11.53 2.40 10.62
CA ASP A 56 -10.96 2.08 9.31
C ASP A 56 -10.88 3.32 8.40
N ASN A 57 -9.66 3.87 8.26
CA ASN A 57 -9.33 4.89 7.27
C ASN A 57 -8.84 4.20 5.99
N TRP A 58 -9.66 4.24 4.94
CA TRP A 58 -9.41 3.66 3.64
C TRP A 58 -8.74 4.65 2.71
N LEU A 59 -7.71 4.18 2.01
CA LEU A 59 -7.07 4.85 0.89
C LEU A 59 -6.99 3.85 -0.26
N ALA A 60 -7.51 4.21 -1.43
CA ALA A 60 -7.58 3.29 -2.54
C ALA A 60 -7.13 3.88 -3.88
N THR A 61 -6.44 3.03 -4.62
CA THR A 61 -5.91 3.36 -5.93
C THR A 61 -7.04 3.62 -6.93
N PRO A 62 -6.72 4.23 -8.08
CA PRO A 62 -7.56 4.09 -9.26
C PRO A 62 -7.71 2.60 -9.65
N PHE A 63 -8.72 2.30 -10.48
CA PHE A 63 -8.84 0.98 -11.10
C PHE A 63 -7.68 0.73 -12.06
N LEU A 64 -7.02 -0.41 -11.89
CA LEU A 64 -5.90 -0.85 -12.72
C LEU A 64 -6.31 -2.09 -13.51
N TYR A 65 -6.11 -2.04 -14.82
CA TYR A 65 -6.24 -3.23 -15.67
C TYR A 65 -5.10 -4.20 -15.35
N ARG A 66 -5.43 -5.46 -15.08
CA ARG A 66 -4.42 -6.49 -14.75
C ARG A 66 -3.62 -6.96 -15.97
N GLN A 67 -4.01 -6.52 -17.17
CA GLN A 67 -3.53 -7.06 -18.43
C GLN A 67 -3.81 -8.57 -18.48
N SER A 68 -2.84 -9.38 -18.89
CA SER A 68 -2.93 -10.85 -18.86
C SER A 68 -2.37 -11.46 -17.58
N ALA A 69 -1.82 -10.67 -16.66
CA ALA A 69 -1.12 -11.19 -15.49
C ALA A 69 -2.08 -11.77 -14.44
N PRO A 70 -1.86 -13.01 -13.98
CA PRO A 70 -2.70 -13.64 -12.95
C PRO A 70 -2.26 -13.29 -11.52
N ARG A 71 -1.09 -12.67 -11.38
CA ARG A 71 -0.51 -12.24 -10.12
C ARG A 71 0.01 -10.82 -10.25
N MET A 72 -0.18 -10.05 -9.19
CA MET A 72 0.40 -8.73 -9.04
C MET A 72 1.28 -8.66 -7.80
N PHE A 73 2.18 -7.69 -7.80
CA PHE A 73 3.03 -7.31 -6.69
C PHE A 73 2.74 -5.85 -6.35
N VAL A 74 2.75 -5.54 -5.07
CA VAL A 74 2.67 -4.19 -4.52
C VAL A 74 3.86 -3.98 -3.61
N THR A 75 4.59 -2.90 -3.82
CA THR A 75 5.65 -2.43 -2.93
C THR A 75 5.21 -1.13 -2.28
N LEU A 76 5.19 -1.10 -0.95
CA LEU A 76 4.93 0.10 -0.17
C LEU A 76 6.25 0.66 0.35
N ARG A 77 6.44 1.97 0.21
CA ARG A 77 7.47 2.76 0.90
C ARG A 77 6.78 3.66 1.91
N PHE A 78 7.00 3.43 3.20
CA PHE A 78 6.24 4.12 4.26
C PHE A 78 7.04 4.29 5.55
N SER A 79 6.54 5.17 6.42
CA SER A 79 7.07 5.41 7.75
C SER A 79 5.95 5.28 8.78
N VAL A 80 6.26 4.76 9.97
CA VAL A 80 5.27 4.54 11.05
C VAL A 80 5.83 5.04 12.37
N ARG A 81 5.07 5.85 13.08
CA ARG A 81 5.45 6.31 14.42
C ARG A 81 5.16 5.23 15.46
N ASP A 82 6.12 5.03 16.37
CA ASP A 82 6.00 4.11 17.49
C ASP A 82 4.90 4.60 18.47
N CYS A 83 3.97 3.72 18.83
CA CYS A 83 2.90 4.01 19.78
C CYS A 83 3.45 4.37 21.17
N ALA A 84 4.55 3.74 21.61
CA ALA A 84 5.21 4.04 22.88
C ALA A 84 5.81 5.46 22.90
N SER A 85 6.03 6.06 21.73
CA SER A 85 6.56 7.42 21.60
C SER A 85 5.53 8.54 21.69
N LEU A 86 4.25 8.18 21.79
CA LEU A 86 3.16 9.13 21.93
C LEU A 86 3.21 9.76 23.32
N ARG A 87 2.91 11.06 23.42
CA ARG A 87 2.87 11.76 24.74
C ARG A 87 1.83 11.12 25.67
N SER A 88 0.74 10.62 25.08
CA SER A 88 -0.32 9.87 25.75
C SER A 88 -0.59 8.63 24.91
N PRO A 89 0.05 7.49 25.21
CA PRO A 89 -0.19 6.24 24.49
C PRO A 89 -1.67 5.85 24.58
N SER A 90 -2.31 5.61 23.44
CA SER A 90 -3.69 5.13 23.39
C SER A 90 -3.71 3.61 23.23
N PRO A 91 -4.58 2.87 23.94
CA PRO A 91 -4.74 1.43 23.72
C PRO A 91 -5.26 1.10 22.32
N THR A 92 -5.81 2.10 21.62
CA THR A 92 -6.29 1.99 20.24
C THR A 92 -5.19 2.21 19.19
N CYS A 93 -3.99 2.62 19.61
CA CYS A 93 -2.87 2.88 18.71
C CYS A 93 -2.37 1.59 18.06
N ARG A 94 -2.09 1.66 16.75
CA ARG A 94 -1.54 0.58 15.94
C ARG A 94 -0.26 1.03 15.24
N GLU A 95 0.51 0.07 14.77
CA GLU A 95 1.78 0.30 14.04
C GLU A 95 1.80 -0.48 12.71
N THR A 96 0.61 -0.85 12.24
CA THR A 96 0.40 -1.73 11.10
C THR A 96 -0.64 -1.15 10.16
N LEU A 97 -0.44 -1.37 8.85
CA LEU A 97 -1.45 -1.13 7.82
C LEU A 97 -2.04 -2.45 7.37
N THR A 98 -3.26 -2.47 6.84
CA THR A 98 -3.81 -3.67 6.20
C THR A 98 -4.05 -3.43 4.72
N LEU A 99 -3.57 -4.35 3.88
CA LEU A 99 -3.75 -4.32 2.44
C LEU A 99 -4.94 -5.17 2.03
N TYR A 100 -5.77 -4.63 1.15
CA TYR A 100 -6.89 -5.33 0.52
C TYR A 100 -6.87 -5.11 -0.99
N TYR A 101 -7.54 -6.00 -1.74
CA TYR A 101 -7.87 -5.76 -3.15
C TYR A 101 -9.31 -6.18 -3.45
N LYS A 102 -9.87 -5.58 -4.51
CA LYS A 102 -11.18 -5.93 -5.06
C LYS A 102 -11.08 -5.99 -6.57
N GLN A 103 -11.58 -7.07 -7.16
CA GLN A 103 -11.54 -7.32 -8.60
C GLN A 103 -12.83 -6.83 -9.27
N ALA A 104 -12.70 -6.19 -10.42
CA ALA A 104 -13.83 -5.73 -11.23
C ALA A 104 -13.51 -5.86 -12.72
N ASP A 105 -14.54 -5.96 -13.56
CA ASP A 105 -14.35 -6.00 -15.01
C ASP A 105 -14.28 -4.60 -15.63
N SER A 106 -14.64 -3.55 -14.87
CA SER A 106 -14.50 -2.15 -15.28
C SER A 106 -14.50 -1.18 -14.09
N GLN A 107 -13.96 0.03 -14.32
CA GLN A 107 -14.08 1.15 -13.37
C GLN A 107 -15.54 1.44 -12.99
N ARG A 108 -16.48 1.30 -13.93
CA ARG A 108 -17.91 1.60 -13.71
C ARG A 108 -18.61 0.59 -12.81
N GLU A 109 -18.14 -0.66 -12.83
CA GLU A 109 -18.57 -1.69 -11.89
C GLU A 109 -17.93 -1.48 -10.52
N LEU A 110 -16.63 -1.13 -10.51
CA LEU A 110 -15.94 -0.81 -9.28
C LEU A 110 -16.67 0.30 -8.52
N MET A 111 -16.95 1.45 -9.15
CA MET A 111 -17.67 2.56 -8.50
C MET A 111 -19.02 2.16 -7.91
N ARG A 112 -19.75 1.23 -8.54
CA ARG A 112 -21.05 0.74 -8.04
C ARG A 112 -20.91 -0.18 -6.83
N THR A 113 -19.79 -0.88 -6.74
CA THR A 113 -19.50 -1.83 -5.67
C THR A 113 -18.48 -1.29 -4.68
N TRP A 114 -18.10 -0.02 -4.84
CA TRP A 114 -17.19 0.70 -3.97
C TRP A 114 -17.94 1.04 -2.69
N ALA A 115 -17.82 0.17 -1.70
CA ALA A 115 -18.30 0.39 -0.36
C ALA A 115 -17.12 0.28 0.59
N ALA A 116 -16.86 1.36 1.33
CA ALA A 116 -15.93 1.38 2.44
C ALA A 116 -16.72 0.99 3.69
N GLU A 117 -16.82 -0.31 3.95
CA GLU A 117 -17.64 -0.79 5.06
C GLU A 117 -16.89 -0.60 6.39
N PRO A 118 -17.53 0.01 7.41
CA PRO A 118 -17.00 -0.02 8.76
C PRO A 118 -16.95 -1.47 9.26
N SER A 119 -16.00 -1.78 10.14
CA SER A 119 -15.86 -3.06 10.82
C SER A 119 -17.00 -3.31 11.83
N SER A 120 -18.26 -3.32 11.38
CA SER A 120 -19.41 -3.72 12.20
C SER A 120 -19.82 -5.16 11.88
N GLY A 121 -19.25 -6.12 12.62
CA GLY A 121 -19.81 -7.47 12.78
C GLY A 121 -19.02 -8.60 12.12
N GLU A 122 -18.41 -9.44 12.98
CA GLU A 122 -18.12 -10.90 12.95
C GLU A 122 -17.82 -11.67 11.64
N THR A 123 -17.76 -11.03 10.48
CA THR A 123 -17.49 -11.67 9.20
C THR A 123 -16.14 -11.16 8.69
N GLU A 124 -15.14 -12.03 8.62
CA GLU A 124 -13.80 -11.72 8.07
C GLU A 124 -13.84 -11.26 6.59
N THR A 125 -15.01 -11.35 5.95
CA THR A 125 -15.30 -10.88 4.59
C THR A 125 -16.00 -9.53 4.62
N ARG A 126 -15.23 -8.45 4.40
CA ARG A 126 -15.77 -7.17 3.93
C ARG A 126 -16.29 -7.39 2.50
N GLU A 127 -17.55 -7.09 2.20
CA GLU A 127 -18.21 -7.56 0.96
C GLU A 127 -17.41 -7.24 -0.33
N GLY A 128 -16.86 -8.28 -0.96
CA GLY A 128 -16.06 -8.20 -2.18
C GLY A 128 -14.60 -7.73 -2.02
N TRP A 129 -14.13 -7.42 -0.81
CA TRP A 129 -12.73 -7.12 -0.52
C TRP A 129 -11.98 -8.36 -0.02
N VAL A 130 -10.81 -8.63 -0.58
CA VAL A 130 -9.95 -9.73 -0.17
C VAL A 130 -8.71 -9.17 0.52
N LYS A 131 -8.44 -9.62 1.74
CA LYS A 131 -7.25 -9.23 2.51
C LYS A 131 -6.00 -9.82 1.85
N ILE A 132 -5.00 -8.99 1.60
CA ILE A 132 -3.67 -9.40 1.12
C ILE A 132 -2.79 -9.76 2.31
N ASP A 133 -2.54 -8.77 3.19
CA ASP A 133 -1.70 -8.95 4.37
C ASP A 133 -1.89 -7.78 5.36
N THR A 134 -1.47 -7.96 6.60
CA THR A 134 -1.24 -6.88 7.57
C THR A 134 0.25 -6.54 7.59
N ILE A 135 0.59 -5.32 7.17
CA ILE A 135 1.94 -4.83 6.98
C ILE A 135 2.41 -4.14 8.26
N ALA A 136 3.40 -4.72 8.93
CA ALA A 136 4.14 -4.09 10.01
C ALA A 136 5.40 -3.39 9.50
N ALA A 137 5.83 -2.36 10.23
CA ALA A 137 7.14 -1.75 10.07
C ALA A 137 8.23 -2.65 10.68
N ASP A 138 9.39 -2.76 10.03
CA ASP A 138 10.60 -3.29 10.67
C ASP A 138 11.26 -2.26 11.58
N LYS A 139 11.01 -0.97 11.28
CA LYS A 139 11.56 0.18 11.99
C LYS A 139 10.44 1.19 12.24
N SER A 140 10.13 1.44 13.50
CA SER A 140 9.22 2.51 13.95
C SER A 140 10.02 3.69 14.52
N PHE A 141 9.41 4.87 14.57
CA PHE A 141 10.07 6.09 15.05
C PHE A 141 9.66 6.36 16.49
N SER A 142 10.61 6.30 17.42
CA SER A 142 10.44 6.85 18.77
C SER A 142 10.78 8.35 18.80
N LYS A 143 10.18 9.09 19.73
CA LYS A 143 10.64 10.44 20.08
C LYS A 143 12.06 10.28 20.61
N VAL A 144 12.97 11.10 20.11
CA VAL A 144 14.33 11.22 20.65
C VAL A 144 14.21 11.44 22.16
N GLU A 145 14.80 10.54 22.95
CA GLU A 145 14.86 10.71 24.39
C GLU A 145 15.64 11.99 24.70
N PRO A 146 15.11 12.89 25.55
CA PRO A 146 15.82 14.11 25.96
C PRO A 146 17.18 13.84 26.64
N SER A 147 17.39 12.62 27.14
CA SER A 147 18.62 12.15 27.80
C SER A 147 19.79 11.91 26.85
N SER A 148 19.55 11.79 25.54
CA SER A 148 20.59 11.50 24.54
C SER A 148 20.50 12.42 23.32
N PRO A 149 20.76 13.74 23.49
CA PRO A 149 20.76 14.70 22.37
C PRO A 149 21.82 14.38 21.28
N HIS A 150 22.81 13.55 21.60
CA HIS A 150 23.80 13.04 20.63
C HIS A 150 23.31 11.85 19.78
N GLN A 151 22.10 11.33 20.02
CA GLN A 151 21.47 10.30 19.19
C GLN A 151 20.45 10.87 18.19
N TYR A 152 20.50 12.18 17.92
CA TYR A 152 19.98 12.70 16.66
C TYR A 152 20.90 12.21 15.54
N GLN A 153 20.70 10.97 15.08
CA GLN A 153 21.26 10.56 13.80
C GLN A 153 20.44 11.30 12.73
N PRO A 154 21.06 12.19 11.92
CA PRO A 154 20.38 12.91 10.84
C PRO A 154 19.97 11.98 9.69
N ASN A 155 20.17 10.67 9.85
CA ASN A 155 19.91 9.67 8.83
C ASN A 155 18.41 9.36 8.76
N ARG A 156 17.66 10.22 8.04
CA ARG A 156 16.26 10.00 7.64
C ARG A 156 16.03 8.67 6.90
N TYR A 157 17.09 8.04 6.39
CA TYR A 157 17.08 6.69 5.81
C TYR A 157 16.78 5.56 6.81
N SER A 158 17.08 5.72 8.11
CA SER A 158 16.97 4.63 9.11
C SER A 158 15.54 4.26 9.50
N ARG A 159 14.56 4.78 8.76
CA ARG A 159 13.24 5.12 9.27
C ARG A 159 12.14 4.84 8.23
N ILE A 160 12.55 4.57 7.00
CA ILE A 160 11.65 4.19 5.90
C ILE A 160 11.60 2.67 5.82
N ASN A 161 10.39 2.14 5.77
CA ASN A 161 10.09 0.72 5.56
C ASN A 161 9.74 0.51 4.09
N VAL A 162 10.29 -0.55 3.50
CA VAL A 162 9.95 -1.01 2.15
C VAL A 162 9.43 -2.43 2.25
N LYS A 163 8.15 -2.63 1.92
CA LYS A 163 7.49 -3.93 2.03
C LYS A 163 6.84 -4.30 0.72
N THR A 164 7.24 -5.43 0.16
CA THR A 164 6.63 -6.02 -1.04
C THR A 164 5.72 -7.17 -0.66
N ARG A 165 4.54 -7.23 -1.29
CA ARG A 165 3.59 -8.33 -1.22
C ARG A 165 3.08 -8.69 -2.60
N SER A 166 2.63 -9.92 -2.76
CA SER A 166 1.95 -10.38 -3.97
C SER A 166 0.52 -10.80 -3.67
N PHE A 167 -0.36 -10.67 -4.65
CA PHE A 167 -1.75 -11.14 -4.57
C PHE A 167 -2.18 -11.79 -5.89
N ALA A 168 -2.93 -12.88 -5.75
CA ALA A 168 -3.36 -13.79 -6.81
C ALA A 168 -4.45 -14.73 -6.23
N PRO A 169 -5.22 -15.44 -7.07
CA PRO A 169 -5.30 -15.29 -8.52
C PRO A 169 -6.19 -14.10 -8.92
N LEU A 170 -5.72 -13.34 -9.91
CA LEU A 170 -6.53 -12.36 -10.60
C LEU A 170 -7.17 -12.97 -11.85
N THR A 171 -8.49 -12.97 -11.89
CA THR A 171 -9.29 -13.60 -12.95
C THR A 171 -10.09 -12.57 -13.75
N ARG A 172 -10.47 -11.44 -13.15
CA ARG A 172 -11.28 -10.37 -13.78
C ARG A 172 -10.44 -9.37 -14.55
N SER A 173 -11.04 -8.44 -15.31
CA SER A 173 -10.27 -7.51 -16.17
C SER A 173 -9.29 -6.60 -15.42
N GLY A 174 -9.59 -6.28 -14.16
CA GLY A 174 -8.73 -5.43 -13.34
C GLY A 174 -9.07 -5.46 -11.86
N PHE A 175 -8.48 -4.55 -11.12
CA PHE A 175 -8.60 -4.48 -9.68
C PHE A 175 -8.39 -3.06 -9.15
N VAL A 176 -8.80 -2.87 -7.90
CA VAL A 176 -8.36 -1.77 -7.05
C VAL A 176 -7.61 -2.34 -5.84
N LEU A 177 -6.62 -1.59 -5.36
CA LEU A 177 -5.94 -1.89 -4.10
C LEU A 177 -6.35 -0.85 -3.05
N ALA A 178 -6.59 -1.31 -1.83
CA ALA A 178 -6.84 -0.44 -0.68
C ALA A 178 -5.78 -0.66 0.41
N ILE A 179 -5.28 0.45 0.94
CA ILE A 179 -4.47 0.52 2.16
C ILE A 179 -5.38 1.04 3.26
N VAL A 180 -5.58 0.24 4.29
CA VAL A 180 -6.47 0.55 5.41
C VAL A 180 -5.64 0.75 6.66
N ASP A 181 -5.79 1.93 7.25
CA ASP A 181 -5.30 2.25 8.59
C ASP A 181 -6.42 2.02 9.61
N SER A 182 -6.08 1.44 10.76
CA SER A 182 -7.01 1.19 11.87
C SER A 182 -6.59 1.88 13.17
N GLY A 183 -5.81 2.97 13.08
CA GLY A 183 -5.38 3.76 14.24
C GLY A 183 -3.86 3.85 14.39
N ALA A 184 -3.11 3.85 13.30
CA ALA A 184 -1.68 4.11 13.25
C ALA A 184 -1.40 5.58 12.88
N CYS A 185 -0.15 6.01 13.08
CA CYS A 185 0.39 7.26 12.55
C CYS A 185 1.41 6.95 11.47
N VAL A 186 1.01 7.12 10.22
CA VAL A 186 1.73 6.65 9.03
C VAL A 186 1.91 7.79 8.02
N SER A 187 3.07 7.82 7.38
CA SER A 187 3.28 8.55 6.13
C SER A 187 3.70 7.56 5.03
N LEU A 188 2.79 7.37 4.06
CA LEU A 188 2.94 6.51 2.88
C LEU A 188 3.58 7.33 1.76
N MET A 189 4.87 7.09 1.54
CA MET A 189 5.71 7.89 0.66
C MET A 189 5.70 7.42 -0.79
N GLY A 190 5.27 6.18 -1.05
CA GLY A 190 5.24 5.64 -2.39
C GLY A 190 4.62 4.26 -2.46
N VAL A 191 3.93 4.01 -3.57
CA VAL A 191 3.32 2.72 -3.91
C VAL A 191 3.68 2.37 -5.34
N SER A 192 4.21 1.18 -5.53
CA SER A 192 4.57 0.64 -6.84
C SER A 192 3.83 -0.68 -7.04
N ILE A 193 2.99 -0.76 -8.09
CA ILE A 193 2.21 -1.95 -8.44
C ILE A 193 2.68 -2.46 -9.80
N PHE A 194 3.01 -3.74 -9.88
CA PHE A 194 3.59 -4.35 -11.07
C PHE A 194 3.30 -5.85 -11.16
N TYR A 195 3.55 -6.43 -12.32
CA TYR A 195 3.64 -7.89 -12.48
C TYR A 195 4.99 -8.26 -13.04
N ARG A 196 5.37 -9.53 -12.89
CA ARG A 196 6.59 -10.10 -13.47
C ARG A 196 6.25 -10.91 -14.71
N ARG A 197 7.10 -10.84 -15.73
CA ARG A 197 6.99 -11.66 -16.94
C ARG A 197 8.36 -12.13 -17.42
N CYS A 198 8.36 -13.23 -18.17
CA CYS A 198 9.49 -13.60 -19.00
C CYS A 198 9.45 -12.72 -20.25
N SER A 199 10.57 -12.06 -20.58
CA SER A 199 10.68 -11.28 -21.81
C SER A 199 10.62 -12.17 -23.05
N ALA A 200 10.15 -11.60 -24.17
CA ALA A 200 10.17 -12.29 -25.45
C ALA A 200 11.62 -12.63 -25.82
N THR A 201 11.84 -13.84 -26.34
CA THR A 201 13.17 -14.31 -26.72
C THR A 201 13.09 -15.31 -27.86
N SER A 202 14.21 -15.49 -28.55
CA SER A 202 14.36 -16.53 -29.57
C SER A 202 15.50 -17.44 -29.17
N LEU A 203 15.21 -18.73 -29.04
CA LEU A 203 16.17 -19.75 -28.63
C LEU A 203 15.98 -20.98 -29.50
N HIS A 204 17.08 -21.57 -29.99
CA HIS A 204 17.06 -22.77 -30.83
C HIS A 204 16.08 -22.71 -32.01
N LEU A 205 16.06 -21.58 -32.74
CA LEU A 205 15.18 -21.32 -33.88
C LEU A 205 13.67 -21.30 -33.55
N ALA A 206 13.31 -21.28 -32.26
CA ALA A 206 11.94 -21.05 -31.80
C ALA A 206 11.81 -19.63 -31.22
N SER A 207 10.65 -19.01 -31.43
CA SER A 207 10.30 -17.70 -30.87
C SER A 207 9.30 -17.86 -29.73
N TYR A 208 9.62 -17.27 -28.59
CA TYR A 208 8.82 -17.27 -27.37
C TYR A 208 8.35 -15.83 -27.11
N VAL A 209 7.03 -15.65 -26.98
CA VAL A 209 6.44 -14.35 -26.66
C VAL A 209 6.66 -14.00 -25.19
N ALA A 210 6.47 -12.72 -24.84
CA ALA A 210 6.53 -12.30 -23.45
C ALA A 210 5.34 -12.89 -22.67
N THR A 211 5.62 -13.57 -21.57
CA THR A 211 4.63 -14.37 -20.83
C THR A 211 4.63 -13.99 -19.35
N PRO A 212 3.51 -13.52 -18.78
CA PRO A 212 3.41 -13.23 -17.34
C PRO A 212 3.71 -14.47 -16.47
N SER A 213 4.29 -14.26 -15.30
CA SER A 213 4.46 -15.32 -14.31
C SER A 213 3.10 -15.86 -13.84
N GLY A 214 3.05 -17.15 -13.52
CA GLY A 214 1.82 -17.81 -13.05
C GLY A 214 1.30 -17.29 -11.69
N ALA A 215 0.09 -17.75 -11.35
CA ALA A 215 -0.63 -17.33 -10.14
C ALA A 215 0.02 -17.83 -8.84
N GLU A 216 0.74 -18.97 -8.89
CA GLU A 216 1.38 -19.63 -7.74
C GLU A 216 2.88 -19.31 -7.65
N PRO A 217 3.49 -19.24 -6.44
CA PRO A 217 4.90 -18.83 -6.30
C PRO A 217 5.85 -19.77 -7.03
N THR A 218 5.45 -21.04 -7.14
CA THR A 218 6.18 -22.13 -7.77
C THR A 218 5.64 -22.48 -9.15
N ALA A 219 4.79 -21.64 -9.75
CA ALA A 219 4.34 -21.84 -11.12
C ALA A 219 5.50 -21.71 -12.11
N LEU A 220 5.56 -22.61 -13.08
CA LEU A 220 6.55 -22.65 -14.16
C LEU A 220 6.04 -21.94 -15.41
#